data_AF-A0A971AA21-F1
#
_entry.id   AF-A0A971AA21-F1
#
_cell.length_a   1.000
_cell.length_b   1.000
_cell.length_c   1.000
_cell.angle_alpha   90.00
_cell.angle_beta   90.00
_cell.angle_gamma   90.00
#
_symmetry.space_group_name_H-M   'P 1'
#
loop_
_entity.id
_entity.type
_entity.pdbx_description
1 polymer ?
#
loop_
_entity_poly.entity_id
_entity_poly.type
_entity_poly.pdbx_seq_one_letter_code
_entity_poly.pdbx_strand_id
1 'polypeptide(L)'
;MSSVKVAVRCAGTEDPVLVYAAQELAHFLDAMTGRTTVTGDGDEGAVIRLGLFRDFDELDPISVSDPFWDDGYAIVSGPGGLTIAGTNPRSVLMGVYGYLRELGARWLWPGPEGEYLPALEEIPLTGFAVRWVAPFRHRAVTTGPSSTLEHVLDYVAWLPRVEMNAFMVDITGMPAAAWNRWYEHRGNPAWQERRTLSEEEGRAFEGEVLAATQLRGLLYHRGGHG
;
A
#
# COMPACT_ATOMS: atom_id res chain seq x y z
N MET A 1 21.06 -23.93 11.09
CA MET A 1 20.85 -22.75 10.23
C MET A 1 20.40 -21.63 11.16
N SER A 2 21.24 -20.62 11.35
CA SER A 2 20.97 -19.52 12.30
C SER A 2 19.72 -18.76 11.86
N SER A 3 18.81 -18.53 12.80
CA SER A 3 17.57 -17.80 12.59
C SER A 3 17.87 -16.34 12.27
N VAL A 4 17.52 -15.88 11.07
CA VAL A 4 17.45 -14.45 10.78
C VAL A 4 16.17 -13.94 11.43
N LYS A 5 16.34 -13.20 12.53
CA LYS A 5 15.25 -12.51 13.22
C LYS A 5 15.23 -11.08 12.72
N VAL A 6 14.27 -10.76 11.86
CA VAL A 6 13.99 -9.37 11.48
C VAL A 6 12.85 -8.87 12.34
N ALA A 7 13.07 -7.70 12.92
CA ALA A 7 12.08 -6.99 13.71
C ALA A 7 11.81 -5.64 13.04
N VAL A 8 10.53 -5.41 12.73
CA VAL A 8 10.01 -4.17 12.16
C VAL A 8 9.43 -3.33 13.30
N ARG A 9 10.03 -2.17 13.60
CA ARG A 9 9.42 -1.17 14.48
C ARG A 9 8.63 -0.15 13.69
N CYS A 10 7.42 0.14 14.15
CA CYS A 10 6.71 1.37 13.80
C CYS A 10 6.92 2.45 14.88
N ALA A 11 7.46 3.62 14.52
CA ALA A 11 7.36 4.82 15.33
C ALA A 11 5.95 5.41 15.17
N GLY A 12 5.22 5.64 16.27
CA GLY A 12 3.85 6.17 16.24
C GLY A 12 2.76 5.09 16.05
N THR A 13 2.59 4.23 17.04
CA THR A 13 1.75 3.01 17.04
C THR A 13 0.23 3.27 16.94
N GLU A 14 -0.18 4.54 16.94
CA GLU A 14 -1.58 4.95 16.82
C GLU A 14 -2.02 5.15 15.36
N ASP A 15 -1.08 5.28 14.40
CA ASP A 15 -1.44 5.49 13.00
C ASP A 15 -1.71 4.15 12.28
N PRO A 16 -2.96 3.88 11.85
CA PRO A 16 -3.32 2.61 11.23
C PRO A 16 -2.58 2.34 9.92
N VAL A 17 -2.15 3.39 9.19
CA VAL A 17 -1.41 3.23 7.94
C VAL A 17 0.02 2.77 8.21
N LEU A 18 0.66 3.28 9.28
CA LEU A 18 2.00 2.85 9.66
C LEU A 18 2.01 1.40 10.19
N VAL A 19 0.97 1.03 10.96
CA VAL A 19 0.75 -0.36 11.38
C VAL A 19 0.58 -1.27 10.16
N TYR A 20 -0.25 -0.86 9.19
CA TYR A 20 -0.44 -1.60 7.94
C TYR A 20 0.87 -1.70 7.13
N ALA A 21 1.67 -0.63 7.04
CA ALA A 21 2.96 -0.65 6.36
C ALA A 21 3.94 -1.65 6.99
N ALA A 22 3.97 -1.75 8.32
CA ALA A 22 4.77 -2.74 9.03
C ALA A 22 4.32 -4.18 8.73
N GLN A 23 3.00 -4.40 8.66
CA GLN A 23 2.41 -5.69 8.32
C GLN A 23 2.72 -6.11 6.87
N GLU A 24 2.60 -5.19 5.92
CA GLU A 24 2.97 -5.45 4.52
C GLU A 24 4.45 -5.80 4.39
N LEU A 25 5.33 -5.03 5.06
CA LEU A 25 6.76 -5.32 5.04
C LEU A 25 7.04 -6.73 5.60
N ALA A 26 6.49 -7.07 6.76
CA ALA A 26 6.64 -8.38 7.36
C ALA A 26 6.11 -9.49 6.44
N HIS A 27 4.92 -9.31 5.87
CA HIS A 27 4.31 -10.27 4.95
C HIS A 27 5.22 -10.60 3.75
N PHE A 28 5.73 -9.57 3.08
CA PHE A 28 6.58 -9.78 1.89
C PHE A 28 7.96 -10.33 2.25
N LEU A 29 8.56 -9.88 3.35
CA LEU A 29 9.83 -10.46 3.83
C LEU A 29 9.67 -11.93 4.21
N ASP A 30 8.55 -12.31 4.81
CA ASP A 30 8.24 -13.70 5.16
C ASP A 30 8.08 -14.56 3.90
N ALA A 31 7.35 -14.05 2.90
CA ALA A 31 7.19 -14.72 1.61
C ALA A 31 8.53 -14.87 0.86
N MET A 32 9.39 -13.85 0.90
CA MET A 32 10.68 -13.85 0.20
C MET A 32 11.74 -14.70 0.92
N THR A 33 11.69 -14.84 2.24
CA THR A 33 12.72 -15.57 3.02
C THR A 33 12.30 -16.93 3.55
N GLY A 34 10.99 -17.21 3.59
CA GLY A 34 10.43 -18.38 4.26
C GLY A 34 10.59 -18.37 5.79
N ARG A 35 10.84 -17.20 6.39
CA ARG A 35 11.02 -17.01 7.85
C ARG A 35 9.94 -16.09 8.39
N THR A 36 9.76 -16.06 9.71
CA THR A 36 8.79 -15.16 10.35
C THR A 36 9.46 -13.87 10.82
N THR A 37 8.92 -12.75 10.36
CA THR A 37 9.27 -11.39 10.77
C THR A 37 8.35 -10.93 11.89
N VAL A 38 8.90 -10.28 12.91
CA VAL A 38 8.11 -9.78 14.04
C VAL A 38 7.92 -8.28 13.91
N THR A 39 6.68 -7.80 13.99
CA THR A 39 6.37 -6.37 14.10
C THR A 39 6.19 -6.00 15.57
N GLY A 40 6.64 -4.81 15.99
CA GLY A 40 6.39 -4.36 17.36
C GLY A 40 6.73 -2.89 17.61
N ASP A 41 6.54 -2.50 18.87
CA ASP A 41 6.61 -1.12 19.34
C ASP A 41 7.92 -0.88 20.11
N GLY A 42 9.08 -1.07 19.51
CA GLY A 42 10.40 -0.92 20.16
C GLY A 42 11.52 -0.66 19.17
N ASP A 43 12.43 0.31 19.40
CA ASP A 43 13.66 0.49 18.60
C ASP A 43 14.70 -0.47 19.15
N GLU A 44 14.53 -0.84 20.42
CA GLU A 44 15.33 -1.81 21.12
C GLU A 44 15.21 -3.19 20.43
N GLY A 45 16.28 -3.57 19.73
CA GLY A 45 16.37 -4.83 18.99
C GLY A 45 15.70 -4.84 17.62
N ALA A 46 15.15 -3.71 17.16
CA ALA A 46 14.64 -3.59 15.79
C ALA A 46 15.79 -3.42 14.80
N VAL A 47 15.68 -4.07 13.64
CA VAL A 47 16.68 -3.97 12.56
C VAL A 47 16.13 -3.27 11.33
N ILE A 48 14.80 -3.09 11.26
CA ILE A 48 14.13 -2.19 10.33
C ILE A 48 13.16 -1.28 11.10
N ARG A 49 13.29 0.03 10.93
CA ARG A 49 12.46 1.05 11.58
C ARG A 49 11.63 1.80 10.54
N LEU A 50 10.35 1.96 10.79
CA LEU A 50 9.39 2.67 9.94
C LEU A 50 8.83 3.86 10.72
N GLY A 51 8.68 5.00 10.08
CA GLY A 51 8.10 6.19 10.74
C GLY A 51 8.13 7.42 9.86
N LEU A 52 7.76 8.55 10.42
CA LEU A 52 7.82 9.84 9.75
C LEU A 52 9.19 10.47 9.98
N PHE A 53 9.60 11.41 9.12
CA PHE A 53 10.89 12.09 9.29
C PHE A 53 11.06 12.74 10.67
N ARG A 54 9.98 13.22 11.29
CA ARG A 54 9.99 13.81 12.63
C ARG A 54 10.31 12.81 13.76
N ASP A 55 10.26 11.51 13.46
CA ASP A 55 10.51 10.44 14.43
C ASP A 55 12.00 10.03 14.42
N PHE A 56 12.82 10.57 13.52
CA PHE A 56 14.23 10.20 13.32
C PHE A 56 15.13 11.44 13.25
N ASP A 57 15.66 11.88 14.40
CA ASP A 57 16.55 13.04 14.50
C ASP A 57 17.84 12.87 13.68
N GLU A 58 18.25 11.63 13.41
CA GLU A 58 19.46 11.31 12.63
C GLU A 58 19.29 11.44 11.10
N LEU A 59 18.06 11.65 10.61
CA LEU A 59 17.78 11.72 9.17
C LEU A 59 17.54 13.15 8.69
N ASP A 60 18.20 13.52 7.59
CA ASP A 60 17.88 14.75 6.87
C ASP A 60 16.47 14.66 6.26
N PRO A 61 15.50 15.49 6.70
CA PRO A 61 14.13 15.39 6.26
C PRO A 61 13.99 15.70 4.77
N ILE A 62 13.05 15.04 4.10
CA ILE A 62 12.59 15.48 2.79
C ILE A 62 11.57 16.60 2.99
N SER A 63 11.81 17.75 2.35
CA SER A 63 10.84 18.84 2.30
C SER A 63 9.98 18.71 1.05
N VAL A 64 8.67 18.73 1.24
CA VAL A 64 7.66 18.80 0.18
C VAL A 64 6.81 20.05 0.39
N SER A 65 6.16 20.53 -0.66
CA SER A 65 5.36 21.76 -0.60
C SER A 65 4.16 21.63 0.33
N ASP A 66 3.46 20.49 0.32
CA ASP A 66 2.36 20.20 1.22
C ASP A 66 2.37 18.71 1.63
N PRO A 67 2.73 18.34 2.87
CA PRO A 67 2.78 16.95 3.32
C PRO A 67 1.45 16.20 3.26
N PHE A 68 0.30 16.91 3.20
CA PHE A 68 -0.99 16.26 2.99
C PHE A 68 -1.14 15.75 1.56
N TRP A 69 -0.65 16.49 0.56
CA TRP A 69 -0.83 16.17 -0.87
C TRP A 69 0.41 15.54 -1.53
N ASP A 70 1.58 15.93 -1.08
CA ASP A 70 2.86 15.63 -1.72
C ASP A 70 3.62 14.56 -0.94
N ASP A 71 4.23 13.64 -1.68
CA ASP A 71 4.81 12.42 -1.14
C ASP A 71 6.33 12.42 -1.28
N GLY A 72 6.99 11.91 -0.26
CA GLY A 72 8.42 11.68 -0.27
C GLY A 72 8.83 10.72 0.82
N TYR A 73 9.79 9.86 0.51
CA TYR A 73 10.34 8.90 1.46
C TYR A 73 11.85 8.73 1.28
N ALA A 74 12.49 8.23 2.33
CA ALA A 74 13.89 7.83 2.31
C ALA A 74 14.04 6.39 2.83
N ILE A 75 15.00 5.65 2.28
CA ILE A 75 15.42 4.32 2.73
C ILE A 75 16.91 4.41 3.01
N VAL A 76 17.29 4.34 4.28
CA VAL A 76 18.66 4.65 4.73
C VAL A 76 19.17 3.56 5.65
N SER A 77 20.32 2.98 5.30
CA SER A 77 21.08 2.10 6.19
C SER A 77 21.86 2.92 7.21
N GLY A 78 21.84 2.50 8.47
CA GLY A 78 22.59 3.11 9.55
C GLY A 78 23.11 2.08 10.57
N PRO A 79 23.78 2.54 11.65
CA PRO A 79 24.34 1.66 12.68
C PRO A 79 23.31 0.75 13.38
N GLY A 80 22.04 1.18 13.41
CA GLY A 80 20.92 0.43 14.00
C GLY A 80 20.12 -0.43 13.01
N GLY A 81 20.60 -0.61 11.77
CA GLY A 81 19.88 -1.32 10.71
C GLY A 81 19.32 -0.37 9.66
N LEU A 82 18.15 -0.68 9.11
CA LEU A 82 17.51 0.08 8.05
C LEU A 82 16.42 1.00 8.61
N THR A 83 16.36 2.24 8.14
CA THR A 83 15.23 3.15 8.42
C THR A 83 14.50 3.49 7.13
N ILE A 84 13.17 3.40 7.16
CA ILE A 84 12.27 3.89 6.11
C ILE A 84 11.46 5.04 6.71
N ALA A 85 11.70 6.25 6.21
CA ALA A 85 11.07 7.46 6.71
C ALA A 85 10.24 8.15 5.62
N GLY A 86 9.03 8.61 5.95
CA GLY A 86 8.11 9.28 5.02
C GLY A 86 7.74 10.70 5.44
N THR A 87 7.32 11.54 4.49
CA THR A 87 6.73 12.86 4.75
C THR A 87 5.33 12.77 5.36
N ASN A 88 4.63 11.67 5.11
CA ASN A 88 3.30 11.32 5.63
C ASN A 88 3.16 9.78 5.72
N PRO A 89 2.11 9.25 6.36
CA PRO A 89 1.97 7.80 6.57
C PRO A 89 1.92 6.98 5.27
N ARG A 90 1.23 7.45 4.22
CA ARG A 90 1.21 6.76 2.92
C ARG A 90 2.59 6.74 2.25
N SER A 91 3.43 7.75 2.49
CA SER A 91 4.80 7.78 1.99
C SER A 91 5.68 6.74 2.68
N VAL A 92 5.40 6.40 3.95
CA VAL A 92 6.09 5.29 4.63
C VAL A 92 5.71 3.96 3.99
N LEU A 93 4.41 3.75 3.71
CA LEU A 93 3.94 2.57 2.98
C LEU A 93 4.57 2.46 1.57
N MET A 94 4.64 3.57 0.84
CA MET A 94 5.37 3.62 -0.44
C MET A 94 6.86 3.31 -0.27
N GLY A 95 7.50 3.82 0.78
CA GLY A 95 8.89 3.51 1.11
C GLY A 95 9.13 2.02 1.43
N VAL A 96 8.17 1.35 2.07
CA VAL A 96 8.17 -0.11 2.28
C VAL A 96 8.18 -0.84 0.94
N TYR A 97 7.27 -0.51 0.03
CA TYR A 97 7.28 -1.08 -1.32
C TYR A 97 8.54 -0.68 -2.11
N GLY A 98 9.07 0.51 -1.86
CA GLY A 98 10.37 0.99 -2.32
C GLY A 98 11.50 0.06 -1.98
N TYR A 99 11.63 -0.25 -0.69
CA TYR A 99 12.64 -1.17 -0.21
C TYR A 99 12.45 -2.57 -0.81
N LEU A 100 11.22 -3.11 -0.80
CA LEU A 100 10.93 -4.41 -1.41
C LEU A 100 11.28 -4.44 -2.91
N ARG A 101 11.09 -3.34 -3.66
CA ARG A 101 11.53 -3.21 -5.06
C ARG A 101 13.04 -3.25 -5.20
N GLU A 102 13.79 -2.62 -4.30
CA GLU A 102 15.26 -2.74 -4.27
C GLU A 102 15.70 -4.19 -4.01
N LEU A 103 14.91 -4.96 -3.24
CA LEU A 103 15.13 -6.40 -3.03
C LEU A 103 14.69 -7.27 -4.22
N GLY A 104 14.14 -6.67 -5.28
CA GLY A 104 13.72 -7.34 -6.51
C GLY A 104 12.23 -7.68 -6.62
N ALA A 105 11.41 -7.35 -5.61
CA ALA A 105 9.96 -7.55 -5.71
C ALA A 105 9.33 -6.69 -6.81
N ARG A 106 8.32 -7.20 -7.53
CA ARG A 106 7.58 -6.46 -8.57
C ARG A 106 6.08 -6.71 -8.46
N TRP A 107 5.30 -5.70 -8.81
CA TRP A 107 3.83 -5.75 -8.86
C TRP A 107 3.37 -5.25 -10.23
N LEU A 108 3.24 -6.18 -11.18
CA LEU A 108 3.04 -5.87 -12.60
C LEU A 108 1.61 -5.42 -12.91
N TRP A 109 0.63 -5.96 -12.20
CA TRP A 109 -0.79 -5.60 -12.28
C TRP A 109 -1.48 -5.88 -10.93
N PRO A 110 -2.73 -5.41 -10.74
CA PRO A 110 -3.50 -5.68 -9.52
C PRO A 110 -3.73 -7.16 -9.23
N GLY A 111 -3.67 -7.51 -7.95
CA GLY A 111 -3.94 -8.85 -7.44
C GLY A 111 -2.71 -9.76 -7.35
N PRO A 112 -2.83 -10.94 -6.69
CA PRO A 112 -1.71 -11.83 -6.38
C PRO A 112 -0.99 -12.38 -7.62
N GLU A 113 -1.70 -12.55 -8.73
CA GLU A 113 -1.12 -13.06 -9.98
C GLU A 113 -0.11 -12.09 -10.61
N GLY A 114 -0.17 -10.80 -10.25
CA GLY A 114 0.77 -9.77 -10.71
C GLY A 114 2.02 -9.64 -9.86
N GLU A 115 2.15 -10.45 -8.80
CA GLU A 115 3.26 -10.38 -7.86
C GLU A 115 4.43 -11.26 -8.28
N TYR A 116 5.62 -10.67 -8.29
CA TYR A 116 6.88 -11.40 -8.39
C TYR A 116 7.72 -11.12 -7.16
N LEU A 117 7.96 -12.16 -6.36
CA LEU A 117 8.73 -12.11 -5.12
C LEU A 117 9.94 -13.04 -5.25
N PRO A 118 11.17 -12.52 -5.36
CA PRO A 118 12.36 -13.36 -5.40
C PRO A 118 12.63 -14.01 -4.04
N ALA A 119 13.14 -15.24 -4.06
CA ALA A 119 13.64 -15.89 -2.84
C ALA A 119 14.94 -15.21 -2.37
N LEU A 120 15.03 -14.96 -1.08
CA LEU A 120 16.16 -14.33 -0.41
C LEU A 120 16.71 -15.25 0.68
N GLU A 121 18.04 -15.44 0.68
CA GLU A 121 18.71 -16.17 1.75
C GLU A 121 18.78 -15.34 3.05
N GLU A 122 18.97 -14.02 2.90
CA GLU A 122 19.08 -13.03 3.96
C GLU A 122 18.43 -11.72 3.54
N ILE A 123 18.01 -10.92 4.53
CA ILE A 123 17.39 -9.61 4.31
C ILE A 123 18.49 -8.54 4.30
N PRO A 124 18.79 -7.90 3.16
CA PRO A 124 19.84 -6.89 3.08
C PRO A 124 19.45 -5.63 3.87
N LEU A 125 20.26 -5.22 4.84
CA LEU A 125 20.00 -4.03 5.66
C LEU A 125 20.98 -2.87 5.36
N THR A 126 22.01 -3.13 4.56
CA THR A 126 23.13 -2.21 4.28
C THR A 126 23.15 -1.79 2.82
N GLY A 127 23.79 -0.65 2.54
CA GLY A 127 23.95 -0.13 1.18
C GLY A 127 22.79 0.72 0.67
N PHE A 128 21.80 1.04 1.52
CA PHE A 128 20.66 1.87 1.13
C PHE A 128 20.90 3.34 1.49
N ALA A 129 20.73 4.21 0.50
CA ALA A 129 20.71 5.67 0.63
C ALA A 129 19.71 6.27 -0.36
N VAL A 130 18.51 5.68 -0.43
CA VAL A 130 17.46 6.10 -1.35
C VAL A 130 16.76 7.32 -0.79
N ARG A 131 16.56 8.33 -1.64
CA ARG A 131 15.67 9.47 -1.39
C ARG A 131 14.76 9.62 -2.59
N TRP A 132 13.46 9.59 -2.36
CA TRP A 132 12.45 9.68 -3.40
C TRP A 132 11.43 10.75 -3.07
N VAL A 133 11.09 11.56 -4.07
CA VAL A 133 10.03 12.57 -4.01
C VAL A 133 9.16 12.37 -5.22
N ALA A 134 7.85 12.28 -5.02
CA ALA A 134 6.93 12.14 -6.13
C ALA A 134 7.01 13.37 -7.05
N PRO A 135 7.23 13.19 -8.37
CA PRO A 135 7.33 14.31 -9.29
C PRO A 135 5.99 15.00 -9.56
N PHE A 136 4.88 14.31 -9.29
CA PHE A 136 3.52 14.81 -9.49
C PHE A 136 2.70 14.60 -8.24
N ARG A 137 1.98 15.64 -7.82
CA ARG A 137 1.08 15.62 -6.66
C ARG A 137 -0.04 14.58 -6.79
N HIS A 138 -0.69 14.52 -7.95
CA HIS A 138 -1.85 13.67 -8.17
C HIS A 138 -1.46 12.48 -9.03
N ARG A 139 -1.54 11.27 -8.47
CA ARG A 139 -1.20 10.01 -9.13
C ARG A 139 -2.34 9.04 -8.81
N ALA A 140 -3.39 9.14 -9.62
CA ALA A 140 -4.68 8.56 -9.33
C ALA A 140 -5.17 7.66 -10.46
N VAL A 141 -5.94 6.64 -10.12
CA VAL A 141 -6.70 5.83 -11.07
C VAL A 141 -8.15 5.76 -10.64
N THR A 142 -9.02 5.60 -11.62
CA THR A 142 -10.43 5.26 -11.41
C THR A 142 -10.74 3.91 -12.00
N THR A 143 -11.64 3.16 -11.37
CA THR A 143 -12.27 1.99 -11.97
C THR A 143 -13.57 2.42 -12.61
N GLY A 144 -13.76 2.06 -13.88
CA GLY A 144 -15.04 2.25 -14.54
C GLY A 144 -16.14 1.35 -13.97
N PRO A 145 -17.38 1.49 -14.45
CA PRO A 145 -18.43 0.54 -14.14
C PRO A 145 -18.11 -0.87 -14.65
N SER A 146 -18.81 -1.87 -14.12
CA SER A 146 -18.66 -3.29 -14.53
C SER A 146 -17.40 -3.98 -13.98
N SER A 147 -16.94 -3.59 -12.78
CA SER A 147 -15.91 -4.33 -12.02
C SER A 147 -16.55 -5.18 -10.91
N THR A 148 -15.89 -6.26 -10.50
CA THR A 148 -16.19 -6.93 -9.22
C THR A 148 -15.66 -6.09 -8.06
N LEU A 149 -16.21 -6.29 -6.86
CA LEU A 149 -15.61 -5.75 -5.64
C LEU A 149 -14.14 -6.19 -5.49
N GLU A 150 -13.87 -7.50 -5.67
CA GLU A 150 -12.53 -8.08 -5.59
C GLU A 150 -11.53 -7.34 -6.50
N HIS A 151 -11.88 -7.12 -7.76
CA HIS A 151 -11.03 -6.42 -8.70
C HIS A 151 -10.73 -4.99 -8.27
N VAL A 152 -11.72 -4.28 -7.70
CA VAL A 152 -11.52 -2.91 -7.21
C VAL A 152 -10.62 -2.91 -5.97
N LEU A 153 -10.79 -3.87 -5.05
CA LEU A 153 -9.95 -4.00 -3.86
C LEU A 153 -8.50 -4.34 -4.22
N ASP A 154 -8.30 -5.23 -5.18
CA ASP A 154 -6.98 -5.54 -5.74
C ASP A 154 -6.33 -4.30 -6.35
N TYR A 155 -7.12 -3.48 -7.05
CA TYR A 155 -6.64 -2.23 -7.63
C TYR A 155 -6.16 -1.26 -6.54
N VAL A 156 -6.98 -1.04 -5.51
CA VAL A 156 -6.65 -0.17 -4.37
C VAL A 156 -5.41 -0.67 -3.64
N ALA A 157 -5.25 -1.98 -3.48
CA ALA A 157 -4.06 -2.59 -2.88
C ALA A 157 -2.79 -2.38 -3.71
N TRP A 158 -2.93 -2.38 -5.03
CA TRP A 158 -1.83 -2.22 -5.96
C TRP A 158 -1.30 -0.79 -6.06
N LEU A 159 -2.15 0.23 -5.91
CA LEU A 159 -1.79 1.65 -6.07
C LEU A 159 -0.49 2.08 -5.34
N PRO A 160 -0.34 1.89 -4.01
CA PRO A 160 0.87 2.35 -3.32
C PRO A 160 2.12 1.56 -3.74
N ARG A 161 1.97 0.34 -4.28
CA ARG A 161 3.09 -0.51 -4.76
C ARG A 161 3.74 0.05 -6.02
N VAL A 162 2.98 0.84 -6.77
CA VAL A 162 3.39 1.54 -8.00
C VAL A 162 3.41 3.06 -7.82
N GLU A 163 3.60 3.52 -6.59
CA GLU A 163 3.75 4.94 -6.22
C GLU A 163 2.52 5.82 -6.48
N MET A 164 1.33 5.26 -6.69
CA MET A 164 0.08 6.02 -6.80
C MET A 164 -0.49 6.35 -5.41
N ASN A 165 -1.04 7.56 -5.26
CA ASN A 165 -1.46 8.10 -3.97
C ASN A 165 -2.95 8.36 -3.82
N ALA A 166 -3.74 8.07 -4.86
CA ALA A 166 -5.16 8.38 -4.84
C ALA A 166 -5.99 7.34 -5.59
N PHE A 167 -7.19 7.10 -5.07
CA PHE A 167 -8.22 6.32 -5.75
C PHE A 167 -9.44 7.21 -6.01
N MET A 168 -9.93 7.20 -7.25
CA MET A 168 -11.09 7.98 -7.68
C MET A 168 -12.26 7.05 -7.93
N VAL A 169 -13.38 7.29 -7.24
CA VAL A 169 -14.62 6.55 -7.48
C VAL A 169 -15.47 7.30 -8.49
N ASP A 170 -15.63 6.69 -9.67
CA ASP A 170 -16.40 7.23 -10.80
C ASP A 170 -17.92 7.21 -10.53
N ILE A 171 -18.40 6.22 -9.77
CA ILE A 171 -19.84 6.05 -9.59
C ILE A 171 -20.31 6.74 -8.31
N THR A 172 -20.63 8.01 -8.41
CA THR A 172 -21.35 8.71 -7.35
C THR A 172 -22.86 8.66 -7.56
N GLY A 173 -23.60 8.11 -6.59
CA GLY A 173 -25.05 8.27 -6.47
C GLY A 173 -25.93 7.12 -6.98
N MET A 174 -25.34 6.08 -7.61
CA MET A 174 -26.06 4.86 -8.02
C MET A 174 -25.18 3.60 -7.85
N PRO A 175 -24.76 3.26 -6.61
CA PRO A 175 -23.84 2.16 -6.34
C PRO A 175 -24.29 0.84 -6.96
N ALA A 176 -25.53 0.40 -6.67
CA ALA A 176 -26.00 -0.90 -7.15
C ALA A 176 -26.06 -0.95 -8.68
N ALA A 177 -26.48 0.14 -9.34
CA ALA A 177 -26.56 0.17 -10.80
C ALA A 177 -25.20 -0.02 -11.48
N ALA A 178 -24.11 0.47 -10.88
CA ALA A 178 -22.78 0.29 -11.45
C ALA A 178 -22.20 -1.09 -11.21
N TRP A 179 -22.34 -1.62 -10.00
CA TRP A 179 -21.92 -2.99 -9.68
C TRP A 179 -22.72 -4.01 -10.48
N ASN A 180 -24.04 -3.83 -10.62
CA ASN A 180 -24.92 -4.73 -11.37
C ASN A 180 -24.58 -4.81 -12.86
N ARG A 181 -23.83 -3.86 -13.44
CA ARG A 181 -23.30 -4.02 -14.80
C ARG A 181 -22.34 -5.21 -14.89
N TRP A 182 -21.62 -5.53 -13.81
CA TRP A 182 -20.87 -6.78 -13.70
C TRP A 182 -21.75 -7.93 -13.21
N TYR A 183 -22.35 -7.82 -12.02
CA TYR A 183 -22.95 -8.96 -11.30
C TYR A 183 -24.20 -9.57 -11.97
N GLU A 184 -24.90 -8.81 -12.81
CA GLU A 184 -26.01 -9.36 -13.61
C GLU A 184 -25.54 -9.99 -14.92
N HIS A 185 -24.25 -9.84 -15.27
CA HIS A 185 -23.63 -10.32 -16.50
C HIS A 185 -24.42 -9.96 -17.77
N ARG A 186 -25.02 -8.76 -17.81
CA ARG A 186 -25.89 -8.31 -18.93
C ARG A 186 -25.21 -8.42 -20.30
N GLY A 187 -23.89 -8.24 -20.35
CA GLY A 187 -23.08 -8.36 -21.57
C GLY A 187 -22.54 -9.76 -21.87
N ASN A 188 -22.74 -10.75 -20.99
CA ASN A 188 -22.22 -12.11 -21.14
C ASN A 188 -23.30 -13.17 -20.80
N PRO A 189 -24.21 -13.48 -21.75
CA PRO A 189 -25.34 -14.36 -21.48
C PRO A 189 -24.94 -15.82 -21.20
N ALA A 190 -23.74 -16.25 -21.56
CA ALA A 190 -23.23 -17.58 -21.25
C ALA A 190 -22.91 -17.76 -19.76
N TRP A 191 -22.64 -16.67 -19.03
CA TRP A 191 -22.36 -16.69 -17.60
C TRP A 191 -23.66 -16.87 -16.80
N GLN A 192 -23.74 -17.96 -16.05
CA GLN A 192 -24.96 -18.39 -15.36
C GLN A 192 -25.05 -17.89 -13.92
N GLU A 193 -23.92 -17.62 -13.26
CA GLU A 193 -23.88 -17.09 -11.90
C GLU A 193 -24.22 -15.61 -11.90
N ARG A 194 -25.52 -15.29 -11.90
CA ARG A 194 -26.01 -13.91 -11.90
C ARG A 194 -26.61 -13.55 -10.56
N ARG A 195 -26.39 -12.31 -10.15
CA ARG A 195 -27.00 -11.73 -8.96
C ARG A 195 -27.28 -10.25 -9.22
N THR A 196 -28.46 -9.81 -8.79
CA THR A 196 -28.77 -8.39 -8.67
C THR A 196 -28.47 -7.97 -7.25
N LEU A 197 -27.54 -7.02 -7.09
CA LEU A 197 -27.28 -6.36 -5.84
C LEU A 197 -28.36 -5.32 -5.56
N SER A 198 -28.79 -5.26 -4.31
CA SER A 198 -29.58 -4.20 -3.73
C SER A 198 -28.74 -2.92 -3.56
N GLU A 199 -29.42 -1.80 -3.36
CA GLU A 199 -28.78 -0.53 -3.01
C GLU A 199 -28.02 -0.60 -1.67
N GLU A 200 -28.45 -1.45 -0.74
CA GLU A 200 -27.73 -1.68 0.52
C GLU A 200 -26.39 -2.38 0.28
N GLU A 201 -26.38 -3.46 -0.49
CA GLU A 201 -25.16 -4.19 -0.85
C GLU A 201 -24.22 -3.32 -1.67
N GLY A 202 -24.75 -2.54 -2.62
CA GLY A 202 -23.94 -1.60 -3.39
C GLY A 202 -23.24 -0.55 -2.52
N ARG A 203 -23.93 -0.03 -1.49
CA ARG A 203 -23.32 0.89 -0.51
C ARG A 203 -22.31 0.19 0.40
N ALA A 204 -22.57 -1.07 0.78
CA ALA A 204 -21.63 -1.85 1.56
C ALA A 204 -20.30 -2.01 0.80
N PHE A 205 -20.36 -2.33 -0.50
CA PHE A 205 -19.19 -2.43 -1.36
C PHE A 205 -18.42 -1.10 -1.48
N GLU A 206 -19.12 0.03 -1.63
CA GLU A 206 -18.46 1.35 -1.57
C GLU A 206 -17.76 1.59 -0.24
N GLY A 207 -18.36 1.15 0.87
CA GLY A 207 -17.78 1.24 2.21
C GLY A 207 -16.51 0.40 2.36
N GLU A 208 -16.49 -0.81 1.81
CA GLU A 208 -15.30 -1.68 1.80
C GLU A 208 -14.16 -1.07 1.00
N VAL A 209 -14.45 -0.49 -0.17
CA VAL A 209 -13.46 0.19 -1.01
C VAL A 209 -12.91 1.44 -0.30
N LEU A 210 -13.77 2.23 0.36
CA LEU A 210 -13.35 3.39 1.14
C LEU A 210 -12.44 2.97 2.30
N ALA A 211 -12.82 1.94 3.06
CA ALA A 211 -12.01 1.42 4.16
C ALA A 211 -10.64 0.92 3.66
N ALA A 212 -10.61 0.19 2.54
CA ALA A 212 -9.36 -0.27 1.91
C ALA A 212 -8.47 0.89 1.44
N THR A 213 -9.08 1.98 0.95
CA THR A 213 -8.36 3.19 0.53
C THR A 213 -7.75 3.90 1.74
N GLN A 214 -8.54 4.08 2.81
CA GLN A 214 -8.11 4.73 4.05
C GLN A 214 -7.03 3.95 4.79
N LEU A 215 -7.12 2.61 4.82
CA LEU A 215 -6.10 1.74 5.42
C LEU A 215 -4.69 1.98 4.84
N ARG A 216 -4.63 2.45 3.59
CA ARG A 216 -3.38 2.73 2.86
C ARG A 216 -3.00 4.20 2.86
N GLY A 217 -3.77 5.04 3.55
CA GLY A 217 -3.59 6.49 3.58
C GLY A 217 -3.77 7.17 2.23
N LEU A 218 -4.39 6.50 1.24
CA LEU A 218 -4.60 7.03 -0.09
C LEU A 218 -5.65 8.15 -0.06
N LEU A 219 -5.47 9.15 -0.93
CA LEU A 219 -6.43 10.21 -1.15
C LEU A 219 -7.67 9.63 -1.84
N TYR A 220 -8.85 9.93 -1.31
CA TYR A 220 -10.12 9.45 -1.84
C TYR A 220 -10.89 10.59 -2.49
N HIS A 221 -11.14 10.48 -3.79
CA HIS A 221 -11.94 11.45 -4.53
C HIS A 221 -13.27 10.82 -4.95
N ARG A 222 -14.39 11.43 -4.53
CA ARG A 222 -15.73 11.07 -5.00
C ARG A 222 -16.14 11.96 -6.17
N GLY A 223 -16.51 11.37 -7.30
CA GLY A 223 -17.23 12.05 -8.38
C GLY A 223 -16.35 12.89 -9.29
N GLY A 224 -15.43 12.26 -10.03
CA GLY A 224 -14.65 12.95 -11.06
C GLY A 224 -13.90 12.01 -12.00
N HIS A 225 -13.73 12.45 -13.25
CA HIS A 225 -12.81 11.86 -14.25
C HIS A 225 -11.42 12.55 -14.24
N GLY A 226 -11.09 13.30 -13.18
CA GLY A 226 -9.95 14.23 -13.15
C GLY A 226 -10.35 15.65 -13.54
#